data_AF-A0A3D3NRK3-F1
#
_entry.id   AF-A0A3D3NRK3-F1
#
_cell.length_a   1.000
_cell.length_b   1.000
_cell.length_c   1.000
_cell.angle_alpha   90.00
_cell.angle_beta   90.00
_cell.angle_gamma   90.00
#
_symmetry.space_group_name_H-M   'P 1'
#
loop_
_entity.id
_entity.type
_entity.pdbx_description
1 polymer ?
#
loop_
_entity_poly.entity_id
_entity_poly.type
_entity_poly.pdbx_seq_one_letter_code
_entity_poly.pdbx_strand_id
1 'polypeptide(L)'
;MENAERDHHEKLVFSWNNKGKPADCPYRFPDEVERAFNWLATTYWLARTGKHPCADLDKSVRELIPGWSFSGGQKKHSVGKHESWYQCTWNRKDYWIGEHLGCGTSKRPEETIRIAFAWDDEQKKIVIGFIGQHQRNSNT
;
A
#
# COMPACT_ATOMS: atom_id res chain seq x y z
N MET A 1 10.98 5.09 -8.87
CA MET A 1 10.78 4.47 -7.54
C MET A 1 12.01 4.58 -6.63
N GLU A 2 13.24 4.71 -7.15
CA GLU A 2 14.48 4.85 -6.35
C GLU A 2 14.53 6.04 -5.36
N ASN A 3 13.77 7.13 -5.59
CA ASN A 3 13.84 8.31 -4.72
C ASN A 3 13.00 8.18 -3.43
N ALA A 4 11.79 7.63 -3.49
CA ALA A 4 10.92 7.49 -2.32
C ALA A 4 11.49 6.50 -1.27
N GLU A 5 12.18 5.45 -1.72
CA GLU A 5 12.93 4.53 -0.85
C GLU A 5 14.01 5.25 -0.05
N ARG A 6 14.82 6.06 -0.73
CA ARG A 6 15.92 6.80 -0.11
C ARG A 6 15.43 7.89 0.84
N ASP A 7 14.42 8.65 0.41
CA ASP A 7 13.98 9.86 1.10
C ASP A 7 13.04 9.55 2.29
N HIS A 8 12.47 8.34 2.33
CA HIS A 8 11.53 7.93 3.37
C HIS A 8 11.84 6.59 4.04
N HIS A 9 13.05 6.04 3.93
CA HIS A 9 13.46 4.76 4.55
C HIS A 9 13.21 4.68 6.08
N GLU A 10 13.17 5.82 6.77
CA GLU A 10 12.84 5.90 8.19
C GLU A 10 11.36 5.56 8.48
N LYS A 11 10.48 5.73 7.48
CA LYS A 11 9.02 5.62 7.61
C LYS A 11 8.43 4.51 6.74
N LEU A 12 8.99 4.27 5.56
CA LEU A 12 8.59 3.25 4.60
C LEU A 12 9.64 2.15 4.52
N VAL A 13 9.19 0.91 4.49
CA VAL A 13 10.03 -0.25 4.20
C VAL A 13 9.37 -1.11 3.15
N PHE A 14 10.15 -1.51 2.16
CA PHE A 14 9.68 -2.31 1.04
C PHE A 14 10.08 -3.75 1.27
N SER A 15 9.08 -4.61 1.38
CA SER A 15 9.24 -6.02 1.72
C SER A 15 8.28 -6.83 0.87
N TRP A 16 8.53 -6.85 -0.43
CA TRP A 16 7.65 -7.45 -1.42
C TRP A 16 7.36 -8.92 -1.13
N ASN A 17 6.10 -9.31 -1.30
CA ASN A 17 5.74 -10.71 -1.39
C ASN A 17 6.14 -11.30 -2.75
N ASN A 18 5.97 -12.62 -2.90
CA ASN A 18 6.29 -13.33 -4.15
C ASN A 18 5.21 -13.15 -5.24
N LYS A 19 4.28 -12.19 -5.10
CA LYS A 19 3.08 -12.05 -5.95
C LYS A 19 2.95 -10.71 -6.66
N GLY A 20 3.61 -9.65 -6.17
CA GLY A 20 3.64 -8.36 -6.84
C GLY A 20 4.92 -7.61 -6.55
N LYS A 21 5.55 -7.07 -7.59
CA LYS A 21 6.80 -6.30 -7.52
C LYS A 21 6.74 -5.11 -8.48
N PRO A 22 7.42 -3.99 -8.17
CA PRO A 22 7.49 -2.80 -9.01
C PRO A 22 7.81 -3.05 -10.48
N ALA A 23 8.78 -3.93 -10.75
CA ALA A 23 9.30 -4.17 -12.10
C ALA A 23 8.25 -4.77 -13.06
N ASP A 24 7.22 -5.42 -12.51
CA ASP A 24 6.19 -6.13 -13.26
C ASP A 24 4.88 -5.34 -13.35
N CYS A 25 4.86 -4.08 -12.89
CA CYS A 25 3.65 -3.25 -12.85
C CYS A 25 3.58 -2.32 -14.08
N PRO A 26 2.71 -2.56 -15.07
CA PRO A 26 2.62 -1.76 -16.28
C PRO A 26 1.79 -0.47 -16.09
N TYR A 27 1.57 -0.05 -14.84
CA TYR A 27 0.74 1.10 -14.53
C TYR A 27 1.31 2.37 -15.14
N ARG A 28 0.48 3.10 -15.89
CA ARG A 28 0.94 4.16 -16.80
C ARG A 28 1.37 5.46 -16.12
N PHE A 29 1.09 5.63 -14.83
CA PHE A 29 1.29 6.88 -14.12
C PHE A 29 2.26 6.71 -12.94
N PRO A 30 3.58 6.56 -13.19
CA PRO A 30 4.56 6.37 -12.12
C PRO A 30 4.64 7.55 -11.13
N ASP A 31 4.37 8.78 -11.58
CA ASP A 31 4.36 9.97 -10.72
C ASP A 31 3.22 9.94 -9.69
N GLU A 32 2.11 9.26 -9.99
CA GLU A 32 1.03 9.07 -9.03
C GLU A 32 1.42 8.05 -7.95
N VAL A 33 2.17 7.01 -8.34
CA VAL A 33 2.72 6.02 -7.40
C VAL A 33 3.71 6.68 -6.44
N GLU A 34 4.57 7.57 -6.92
CA GLU A 34 5.48 8.34 -6.08
C GLU A 34 4.71 9.26 -5.11
N ARG A 35 3.68 9.96 -5.60
CA ARG A 35 2.79 10.77 -4.75
C ARG A 35 2.09 9.92 -3.68
N ALA A 36 1.69 8.69 -4.01
CA ALA A 36 1.08 7.78 -3.05
C ALA A 36 2.08 7.34 -1.96
N PHE A 37 3.33 7.04 -2.31
CA PHE A 37 4.38 6.76 -1.32
C PHE A 37 4.66 7.98 -0.44
N ASN A 38 4.73 9.18 -1.02
CA ASN A 38 4.91 10.41 -0.25
C ASN A 38 3.74 10.64 0.72
N TRP A 39 2.50 10.40 0.28
CA TRP A 39 1.33 10.49 1.16
C TRP A 39 1.39 9.48 2.32
N LEU A 40 1.87 8.25 2.07
CA LEU A 40 2.10 7.25 3.13
C LEU A 40 3.12 7.75 4.15
N ALA A 41 4.27 8.22 3.68
CA ALA A 41 5.37 8.69 4.53
C ALA A 41 5.05 9.99 5.29
N THR A 42 4.04 10.73 4.86
CA THR A 42 3.65 12.02 5.45
C THR A 42 2.30 11.90 6.15
N THR A 43 1.21 12.12 5.43
CA THR A 43 -0.15 12.20 5.98
C THR A 43 -0.53 10.95 6.79
N TYR A 44 -0.37 9.76 6.20
CA TYR A 44 -0.73 8.52 6.89
C TYR A 44 0.15 8.28 8.12
N TRP A 45 1.47 8.40 7.97
CA TRP A 45 2.41 8.20 9.08
C TRP A 45 2.17 9.19 10.24
N LEU A 46 1.97 10.48 9.94
CA LEU A 46 1.70 11.51 10.95
C LEU A 46 0.37 11.28 11.66
N ALA A 47 -0.66 10.82 10.93
CA ALA A 47 -1.95 10.46 11.51
C ALA A 47 -1.82 9.24 12.43
N ARG A 48 -1.13 8.17 12.00
CA ARG A 48 -0.95 6.94 12.79
C ARG A 48 -0.08 7.13 14.03
N THR A 49 0.89 8.04 13.96
CA THR A 49 1.73 8.39 15.12
C THR A 49 1.07 9.40 16.07
N GLY A 50 -0.13 9.90 15.74
CA GLY A 50 -0.84 10.90 16.53
C GLY A 50 -0.23 12.30 16.48
N LYS A 51 0.78 12.54 15.62
CA LYS A 51 1.44 13.84 15.50
C LYS A 51 0.57 14.86 14.79
N HIS A 52 -0.10 14.45 13.70
CA HIS A 52 -1.10 15.26 13.01
C HIS A 52 -2.30 14.38 12.65
N PRO A 53 -3.41 14.46 13.41
CA PRO A 53 -4.61 13.71 13.12
C PRO A 53 -5.14 14.03 11.71
N CYS A 54 -5.57 12.99 10.99
CA CYS A 54 -6.32 13.11 9.74
C CYS A 54 -7.69 12.47 9.96
N ALA A 55 -8.76 13.27 9.90
CA ALA A 55 -10.11 12.79 10.17
C ALA A 55 -10.61 11.79 9.11
N ASP A 56 -10.19 11.98 7.86
CA ASP A 56 -10.59 11.13 6.74
C ASP A 56 -9.40 10.93 5.78
N LEU A 57 -8.74 9.77 5.94
CA LEU A 57 -7.59 9.38 5.13
C LEU A 57 -7.96 9.13 3.67
N ASP A 58 -9.15 8.61 3.39
CA ASP A 58 -9.61 8.34 2.03
C ASP A 58 -9.91 9.64 1.28
N LYS A 59 -10.60 10.58 1.94
CA LYS A 59 -10.79 11.92 1.39
C LYS A 59 -9.45 12.61 1.14
N SER A 60 -8.51 12.54 2.09
CA SER A 60 -7.21 13.19 1.96
C SER A 60 -6.42 12.70 0.75
N VAL A 61 -6.38 11.39 0.48
CA VAL A 61 -5.66 10.89 -0.71
C VAL A 61 -6.39 11.24 -2.01
N ARG A 62 -7.74 11.21 -2.02
CA ARG A 62 -8.53 11.59 -3.21
C ARG A 62 -8.32 13.04 -3.63
N GLU A 63 -8.16 13.94 -2.67
CA GLU A 63 -7.87 15.35 -2.92
C GLU A 63 -6.45 15.57 -3.46
N LEU A 64 -5.49 14.73 -3.05
CA LEU A 64 -4.09 14.81 -3.51
C LEU A 64 -3.87 14.16 -4.88
N ILE A 65 -4.48 13.00 -5.11
CA ILE A 65 -4.29 12.18 -6.30
C ILE A 65 -5.68 11.77 -6.82
N PRO A 66 -6.25 12.52 -7.78
CA PRO A 66 -7.57 12.22 -8.32
C PRO A 66 -7.67 10.77 -8.81
N GLY A 67 -8.75 10.08 -8.40
CA GLY A 67 -9.00 8.68 -8.76
C GLY A 67 -8.37 7.63 -7.83
N TRP A 68 -7.53 8.04 -6.88
CA TRP A 68 -6.99 7.16 -5.84
C TRP A 68 -7.91 7.09 -4.63
N SER A 69 -7.91 5.96 -3.93
CA SER A 69 -8.62 5.78 -2.67
C SER A 69 -7.78 5.02 -1.66
N PHE A 70 -8.11 5.23 -0.38
CA PHE A 70 -7.56 4.48 0.75
C PHE A 70 -8.60 3.53 1.32
N SER A 71 -8.16 2.34 1.71
CA SER A 71 -8.98 1.39 2.45
C SER A 71 -8.21 0.86 3.65
N GLY A 72 -8.78 1.06 4.85
CA GLY A 72 -8.27 0.59 6.15
C GLY A 72 -8.28 -0.93 6.33
N GLY A 73 -8.60 -1.67 5.27
CA GLY A 73 -8.23 -3.06 5.07
C GLY A 73 -9.35 -4.08 5.24
N GLN A 74 -9.13 -5.24 4.63
CA GLN A 74 -10.01 -6.41 4.76
C GLN A 74 -9.62 -7.24 5.99
N LYS A 75 -10.63 -7.71 6.73
CA LYS A 75 -10.45 -8.59 7.88
C LYS A 75 -9.91 -9.96 7.42
N LYS A 76 -8.98 -10.53 8.20
CA LYS A 76 -8.26 -11.79 7.91
C LYS A 76 -9.17 -12.99 7.55
N HIS A 77 -10.42 -12.99 7.98
CA HIS A 77 -11.37 -14.07 7.68
C HIS A 77 -11.88 -14.11 6.23
N SER A 78 -11.69 -13.04 5.44
CA SER A 78 -12.27 -12.92 4.09
C SER A 78 -11.39 -13.48 2.95
N VAL A 79 -10.14 -13.87 3.22
CA VAL A 79 -9.14 -14.18 2.19
C VAL A 79 -8.91 -15.67 1.91
N GLY A 80 -9.39 -16.56 2.78
CA GLY A 80 -9.36 -18.02 2.59
C GLY A 80 -8.01 -18.55 2.10
N LYS A 81 -8.02 -19.26 0.96
CA LYS A 81 -6.84 -19.89 0.33
C LYS A 81 -5.80 -18.91 -0.25
N HIS A 82 -6.07 -17.60 -0.22
CA HIS A 82 -5.21 -16.57 -0.81
C HIS A 82 -4.40 -15.80 0.24
N GLU A 83 -4.27 -16.33 1.46
CA GLU A 83 -3.55 -15.68 2.57
C GLU A 83 -2.14 -15.19 2.18
N SER A 84 -1.41 -15.97 1.37
CA SER A 84 -0.06 -15.60 0.89
C SER A 84 0.02 -14.32 0.05
N TRP A 85 -1.09 -13.85 -0.52
CA TRP A 85 -1.14 -12.56 -1.23
C TRP A 85 -1.16 -11.36 -0.29
N TYR A 86 -1.55 -11.59 0.96
CA TYR A 86 -1.73 -10.59 1.99
C TYR A 86 -0.69 -10.74 3.11
N GLN A 87 0.36 -11.52 2.88
CA GLN A 87 1.46 -11.72 3.80
C GLN A 87 2.76 -11.20 3.20
N CYS A 88 3.56 -10.55 4.03
CA CYS A 88 4.96 -10.27 3.73
C CYS A 88 5.80 -10.40 5.01
N THR A 89 7.09 -10.66 4.87
CA THR A 89 7.99 -10.86 6.00
C THR A 89 9.04 -9.77 6.03
N TRP A 90 9.06 -8.96 7.07
CA TRP A 90 10.07 -7.92 7.29
C TRP A 90 10.65 -8.02 8.70
N ASN A 91 11.97 -7.88 8.84
CA ASN A 91 12.66 -7.99 10.12
C ASN A 91 12.30 -9.27 10.92
N ARG A 92 12.22 -10.42 10.23
CA ARG A 92 11.85 -11.74 10.81
C ARG A 92 10.44 -11.81 11.42
N LYS A 93 9.58 -10.84 11.10
CA LYS A 93 8.17 -10.80 11.51
C LYS A 93 7.28 -10.82 10.28
N ASP A 94 6.19 -11.58 10.37
CA ASP A 94 5.18 -11.65 9.32
C ASP A 94 4.11 -10.57 9.53
N TYR A 95 3.77 -9.90 8.44
CA TYR A 95 2.79 -8.82 8.42
C TYR A 95 1.60 -9.18 7.53
N TRP A 96 0.41 -8.88 8.05
CA TRP A 96 -0.81 -8.86 7.27
C TRP A 96 -0.95 -7.51 6.55
N ILE A 97 -0.73 -7.48 5.24
CA ILE A 97 -0.84 -6.28 4.39
C ILE A 97 -2.29 -6.05 3.94
N GLY A 98 -3.18 -5.87 4.91
CA GLY A 98 -4.63 -5.73 4.66
C GLY A 98 -5.03 -4.35 4.15
N GLU A 99 -4.30 -3.31 4.53
CA GLU A 99 -4.56 -1.93 4.11
C GLU A 99 -4.06 -1.73 2.67
N HIS A 100 -4.78 -0.90 1.90
CA HIS A 100 -4.37 -0.60 0.54
C HIS A 100 -4.71 0.81 0.09
N LEU A 101 -3.82 1.33 -0.75
CA LEU A 101 -4.03 2.50 -1.59
C LEU A 101 -4.14 2.05 -3.05
N GLY A 102 -4.94 2.72 -3.86
CA GLY A 102 -4.92 2.41 -5.28
C GLY A 102 -5.91 3.17 -6.11
N CYS A 103 -5.80 2.97 -7.42
CA CYS A 103 -6.62 3.60 -8.44
C CYS A 103 -7.22 2.54 -9.38
N GLY A 104 -8.37 2.85 -9.97
CA GLY A 104 -8.99 2.05 -11.02
C GLY A 104 -9.75 0.81 -10.52
N THR A 105 -10.68 0.37 -11.37
CA THR A 105 -11.48 -0.87 -11.24
C THR A 105 -11.42 -1.72 -12.52
N SER A 106 -10.64 -1.27 -13.51
CA SER A 106 -10.47 -1.92 -14.82
C SER A 106 -9.72 -3.25 -14.68
N LYS A 107 -10.03 -4.20 -15.57
CA LYS A 107 -9.26 -5.44 -15.75
C LYS A 107 -7.92 -5.20 -16.46
N ARG A 108 -7.64 -3.97 -16.89
CA ARG A 108 -6.38 -3.58 -17.53
C ARG A 108 -5.34 -3.17 -16.47
N PRO A 109 -4.20 -3.87 -16.33
CA PRO A 109 -3.19 -3.56 -15.33
C PRO A 109 -2.51 -2.20 -15.56
N GLU A 110 -2.63 -1.64 -16.76
CA GLU A 110 -2.11 -0.31 -17.08
C GLU A 110 -2.94 0.83 -16.45
N GLU A 111 -4.18 0.55 -16.07
CA GLU A 111 -5.19 1.52 -15.60
C GLU A 111 -5.59 1.30 -14.14
N THR A 112 -5.15 0.19 -13.53
CA THR A 112 -5.54 -0.21 -12.18
C THR A 112 -4.30 -0.61 -11.39
N ILE A 113 -4.17 -0.08 -10.17
CA ILE A 113 -3.07 -0.38 -9.26
C ILE A 113 -3.55 -0.43 -7.81
N ARG A 114 -2.90 -1.26 -7.01
CA ARG A 114 -3.02 -1.39 -5.56
C ARG A 114 -1.62 -1.46 -4.97
N ILE A 115 -1.40 -0.67 -3.93
CA ILE A 115 -0.26 -0.69 -3.03
C ILE A 115 -0.80 -1.23 -1.70
N ALA A 116 -0.46 -2.47 -1.35
CA ALA A 116 -0.91 -3.06 -0.09
C ALA A 116 0.21 -3.07 0.94
N PHE A 117 -0.14 -2.69 2.17
CA PHE A 117 0.80 -2.44 3.24
C PHE A 117 0.23 -2.74 4.62
N ALA A 118 1.12 -2.73 5.61
CA ALA A 118 0.81 -2.90 7.02
C ALA A 118 1.50 -1.82 7.85
N TRP A 119 0.92 -1.49 9.01
CA TRP A 119 1.57 -0.67 10.01
C TRP A 119 2.33 -1.56 11.00
N ASP A 120 3.61 -1.25 11.24
CA ASP A 120 4.38 -1.82 12.33
C ASP A 120 4.38 -0.87 13.53
N ASP A 121 3.71 -1.29 14.60
CA ASP A 121 3.57 -0.49 15.81
C ASP A 121 4.85 -0.35 16.63
N GLU A 122 5.78 -1.29 16.51
CA GLU A 122 7.01 -1.31 17.29
C GLU A 122 8.02 -0.30 16.76
N GLN A 123 8.30 -0.35 15.46
CA GLN A 123 9.25 0.54 14.79
C GLN A 123 8.58 1.79 14.22
N LYS A 124 7.24 1.91 14.32
CA LYS A 124 6.45 3.01 13.76
C LYS A 124 6.72 3.20 12.27
N LYS A 125 6.70 2.09 11.52
CA LYS A 125 6.96 2.06 10.06
C LYS A 125 5.80 1.47 9.28
N ILE A 126 5.75 1.80 8.01
CA ILE A 126 4.79 1.27 7.04
C ILE A 126 5.51 0.22 6.20
N VAL A 127 5.07 -1.03 6.32
CA VAL A 127 5.61 -2.18 5.60
C VAL A 127 4.82 -2.38 4.32
N ILE A 128 5.41 -2.02 3.18
CA ILE A 128 4.82 -2.19 1.86
C ILE A 128 5.17 -3.59 1.35
N GLY A 129 4.15 -4.42 1.15
CA GLY A 129 4.34 -5.83 0.80
C GLY A 129 3.84 -6.22 -0.59
N PHE A 130 3.09 -5.34 -1.27
CA PHE A 130 2.57 -5.63 -2.60
C PHE A 130 2.36 -4.35 -3.40
N ILE A 131 2.73 -4.40 -4.67
CA ILE A 131 2.31 -3.43 -5.68
C ILE A 131 1.89 -4.19 -6.94
N GLY A 132 0.74 -3.84 -7.50
CA GLY A 132 0.20 -4.50 -8.69
C GLY A 132 -1.29 -4.23 -8.87
N GLN A 133 -1.91 -4.80 -9.88
CA GLN A 133 -3.29 -4.47 -10.25
C GLN A 133 -4.32 -4.79 -9.16
N HIS A 134 -4.33 -6.02 -8.66
CA HIS A 134 -5.24 -6.45 -7.59
C HIS A 134 -4.65 -7.69 -6.89
N GLN A 135 -4.79 -7.78 -5.57
CA GLN A 135 -4.55 -9.04 -4.87
C GLN A 135 -5.68 -10.02 -5.19
N ARG A 136 -5.36 -11.29 -5.48
CA ARG A 136 -6.42 -12.30 -5.69
C ARG A 136 -7.18 -12.52 -4.37
N ASN A 137 -8.50 -12.58 -4.46
CA ASN A 137 -9.39 -12.95 -3.36
C ASN A 137 -10.29 -14.10 -3.79
N SER A 138 -11.10 -14.64 -2.88
CA SER A 138 -11.96 -15.82 -3.12
C SER A 138 -12.93 -15.69 -4.32
N ASN A 139 -13.17 -14.48 -4.82
CA ASN A 139 -14.08 -14.17 -5.93
C ASN A 139 -13.34 -13.86 -7.25
N THR A 140 -12.01 -14.00 -7.30
CA THR A 140 -11.16 -13.75 -8.49
C THR A 140 -10.20 -14.90 -8.76
#